data_AF-A0AAD8Z321-F1
#
_entry.id   AF-A0AAD8Z321-F1
#
_cell.length_a   1.000
_cell.length_b   1.000
_cell.length_c   1.000
_cell.angle_alpha   90.00
_cell.angle_beta   90.00
_cell.angle_gamma   90.00
#
_symmetry.space_group_name_H-M   'P 1'
#
loop_
_entity.id
_entity.type
_entity.pdbx_description
1 polymer ?
#
loop_
_entity_poly.entity_id
_entity_poly.type
_entity_poly.pdbx_seq_one_letter_code
_entity_poly.pdbx_strand_id
1 'polypeptide(L)'
;KPFLVSSRAKDSVKHFHVKRQCGKYSFGFNEFPSLQDFMSHFANQPLLGSETGNLIVLRFPYPRQVEEPSIYESVCVHTAMQTGRHEGDLIASAPSLGTKEGYLVKQGAIIKNWKQRWFTLNRNELKYFKDKMFADPIRTLDLTACSAVQFDYSQHRVNCFCLVFPERTFYLCAKSGAEADEWIKILRWKL
;
A
#
# COMPACT_ATOMS: atom_id res chain seq x y z
N LYS A 1 23.91 -3.71 10.55
CA LYS A 1 23.43 -2.35 10.89
C LYS A 1 22.27 -2.02 9.94
N PRO A 2 21.09 -1.63 10.43
CA PRO A 2 19.99 -1.21 9.56
C PRO A 2 20.40 0.04 8.76
N PHE A 3 20.01 0.11 7.49
CA PHE A 3 20.17 1.30 6.68
C PHE A 3 18.89 2.13 6.82
N LEU A 4 19.03 3.45 6.92
CA LEU A 4 17.91 4.38 7.04
C LEU A 4 17.98 5.39 5.90
N VAL A 5 16.85 5.64 5.23
CA VAL A 5 16.65 6.91 4.52
C VAL A 5 16.05 7.87 5.50
N SER A 6 16.61 9.07 5.57
CA SER A 6 16.03 10.15 6.34
C SER A 6 15.55 11.20 5.35
N SER A 7 14.26 11.52 5.42
CA SER A 7 13.62 12.48 4.53
C SER A 7 12.98 13.56 5.39
N ARG A 8 13.35 14.81 5.15
CA ARG A 8 12.85 15.94 5.93
C ARG A 8 11.71 16.62 5.16
N ALA A 9 10.49 16.48 5.67
CA ALA A 9 9.26 17.11 5.22
C ALA A 9 9.15 18.57 5.72
N LYS A 10 8.06 19.25 5.34
CA LYS A 10 7.76 20.65 5.72
C LYS A 10 7.78 20.87 7.24
N ASP A 11 7.54 19.83 8.03
CA ASP A 11 7.36 19.86 9.47
C ASP A 11 8.00 18.66 10.19
N SER A 12 8.77 17.78 9.54
CA SER A 12 9.26 16.56 10.20
C SER A 12 10.47 15.93 9.53
N VAL A 13 11.35 15.26 10.28
CA VAL A 13 12.26 14.26 9.71
C VAL A 13 11.61 12.90 9.85
N LYS A 14 11.38 12.27 8.71
CA LYS A 14 10.88 10.91 8.64
C LYS A 14 12.07 9.98 8.38
N HIS A 15 12.25 9.01 9.27
CA HIS A 15 13.25 7.97 9.13
C HIS A 15 12.59 6.69 8.64
N PHE A 16 13.20 6.08 7.65
CA PHE A 16 12.61 4.99 6.91
C PHE A 16 13.61 3.85 6.87
N HIS A 17 13.16 2.68 7.29
CA HIS A 17 13.98 1.48 7.24
C HIS A 17 14.19 1.03 5.79
N VAL A 18 15.45 0.89 5.41
CA VAL A 18 15.86 0.25 4.18
C VAL A 18 16.33 -1.16 4.52
N LYS A 19 15.67 -2.16 3.94
CA LYS A 19 16.15 -3.54 4.03
C LYS A 19 17.26 -3.71 3.00
N ARG A 20 18.37 -4.32 3.40
CA ARG A 20 19.45 -4.69 2.48
C ARG A 20 19.65 -6.19 2.53
N GLN A 21 19.44 -6.87 1.41
CA GLN A 21 19.66 -8.32 1.28
C GLN A 21 20.43 -8.60 -0.01
N CYS A 22 21.53 -9.35 0.10
CA CYS A 22 22.33 -9.79 -1.06
C CYS A 22 22.73 -8.65 -2.03
N GLY A 23 23.04 -7.46 -1.50
CA GLY A 23 23.42 -6.29 -2.32
C GLY A 23 22.24 -5.45 -2.85
N LYS A 24 21.01 -5.98 -2.79
CA LYS A 24 19.79 -5.27 -3.15
C LYS A 24 19.28 -4.42 -1.98
N TYR A 25 18.60 -3.33 -2.32
CA TYR A 25 17.95 -2.42 -1.37
C TYR A 25 16.44 -2.51 -1.55
N SER A 26 15.70 -2.71 -0.48
CA SER A 26 14.24 -2.74 -0.50
C SER A 26 13.72 -1.60 0.37
N PHE A 27 12.81 -0.83 -0.20
CA PHE A 27 12.17 0.31 0.45
C PHE A 27 10.73 0.38 -0.04
N GLY A 28 9.74 0.46 0.85
CA GLY A 28 8.33 0.29 0.46
C GLY A 28 8.07 -0.99 -0.37
N PHE A 29 7.40 -0.85 -1.53
CA PHE A 29 7.14 -1.96 -2.48
C PHE A 29 8.24 -2.16 -3.54
N ASN A 30 9.27 -1.33 -3.55
CA ASN A 30 10.30 -1.37 -4.59
C ASN A 30 11.55 -2.11 -4.09
N GLU A 31 12.10 -2.95 -4.96
CA GLU A 31 13.45 -3.48 -4.82
C GLU A 31 14.37 -2.83 -5.85
N PHE A 32 15.53 -2.42 -5.38
CA PHE A 32 16.56 -1.77 -6.16
C PHE A 32 17.77 -2.70 -6.24
N PRO A 33 18.24 -3.04 -7.44
CA PRO A 33 19.34 -3.99 -7.60
C PRO A 33 20.68 -3.42 -7.12
N SER A 34 20.83 -2.09 -7.04
CA SER A 34 22.02 -1.41 -6.53
C SER A 34 21.71 -0.17 -5.70
N LEU A 35 22.73 0.34 -4.99
CA LEU A 35 22.66 1.63 -4.28
C LEU A 35 22.47 2.80 -5.26
N GLN A 36 23.00 2.68 -6.47
CA GLN A 36 22.90 3.73 -7.48
C GLN A 36 21.47 3.85 -8.03
N ASP A 37 20.80 2.72 -8.26
CA ASP A 37 19.37 2.70 -8.65
C ASP A 37 18.50 3.26 -7.52
N PHE A 38 18.83 2.90 -6.28
CA PHE A 38 18.20 3.43 -5.09
C PHE A 38 18.36 4.95 -5.02
N MET A 39 19.58 5.49 -5.10
CA MET A 39 19.83 6.94 -5.07
C MET A 39 19.17 7.68 -6.24
N SER A 40 19.20 7.11 -7.45
CA SER A 40 18.57 7.70 -8.64
C SER A 40 17.05 7.80 -8.48
N HIS A 41 16.43 6.82 -7.83
CA HIS A 41 15.01 6.88 -7.49
C HIS A 41 14.67 8.07 -6.58
N PHE A 42 15.49 8.32 -5.55
CA PHE A 42 15.30 9.46 -4.64
C PHE A 42 15.66 10.81 -5.25
N ALA A 43 16.54 10.85 -6.24
CA ALA A 43 16.85 12.06 -6.99
C ALA A 43 15.66 12.53 -7.85
N ASN A 44 14.76 11.63 -8.24
CA ASN A 44 13.58 11.90 -9.07
C ASN A 44 12.31 12.23 -8.25
N GLN A 45 12.46 13.02 -7.17
CA GLN A 45 11.36 13.51 -6.32
C GLN A 45 10.37 12.42 -5.86
N PRO A 46 10.78 11.54 -4.93
CA PRO A 46 9.90 10.49 -4.44
C PRO A 46 8.78 11.10 -3.58
N LEU A 47 7.54 10.74 -3.91
CA LEU A 47 6.34 10.90 -3.11
C LEU A 47 6.33 9.82 -2.04
N LEU A 48 6.33 10.22 -0.77
CA LEU A 48 6.32 9.32 0.38
C LEU A 48 4.91 9.31 0.99
N GLY A 49 4.27 8.14 1.08
CA GLY A 49 2.94 7.97 1.68
C GLY A 49 3.03 7.48 3.12
N SER A 50 2.49 8.25 4.08
CA SER A 50 2.34 7.81 5.47
C SER A 50 1.17 6.85 5.67
N GLU A 51 1.09 6.18 6.82
CA GLU A 51 -0.04 5.31 7.20
C GLU A 51 -1.40 6.00 7.13
N THR A 52 -1.41 7.32 7.31
CA THR A 52 -2.63 8.14 7.28
C THR A 52 -3.08 8.48 5.86
N GLY A 53 -2.27 8.21 4.84
CA GLY A 53 -2.53 8.51 3.42
C GLY A 53 -1.96 9.85 2.96
N ASN A 54 -1.21 10.56 3.81
CA ASN A 54 -0.58 11.83 3.45
C ASN A 54 0.65 11.59 2.56
N LEU A 55 0.71 12.29 1.43
CA LEU A 55 1.83 12.24 0.49
C LEU A 55 2.81 13.38 0.78
N ILE A 56 4.11 13.05 0.87
CA ILE A 56 5.19 14.00 1.14
C ILE A 56 6.13 13.99 -0.05
N VAL A 57 6.34 15.16 -0.64
CA VAL A 57 7.34 15.35 -1.70
C VAL A 57 8.66 15.79 -1.07
N LEU A 58 9.72 15.05 -1.34
CA LEU A 58 11.06 15.47 -0.97
C LEU A 58 11.53 16.64 -1.84
N ARG A 59 11.85 17.79 -1.21
CA ARG A 59 12.42 18.95 -1.90
C ARG A 59 13.93 19.06 -1.71
N PHE A 60 14.59 19.62 -2.73
CA PHE A 60 15.98 20.04 -2.72
C PHE A 60 16.09 21.43 -3.37
N PRO A 61 16.94 22.36 -2.88
CA PRO A 61 17.79 22.27 -1.69
C PRO A 61 17.05 22.56 -0.37
N TYR A 62 17.63 22.12 0.75
CA TYR A 62 17.00 22.13 2.08
C TYR A 62 17.10 23.50 2.81
N PRO A 63 16.00 24.07 3.34
CA PRO A 63 16.03 25.23 4.23
C PRO A 63 16.45 24.86 5.65
N ARG A 64 17.49 25.50 6.21
CA ARG A 64 18.17 25.07 7.46
C ARG A 64 17.37 25.29 8.77
N GLN A 65 16.24 25.99 8.77
CA GLN A 65 15.46 26.31 9.98
C GLN A 65 13.96 26.02 9.76
N VAL A 66 13.38 25.17 10.61
CA VAL A 66 11.95 24.78 10.61
C VAL A 66 11.55 24.37 12.05
N GLU A 67 10.31 24.68 12.49
CA GLU A 67 9.74 24.27 13.79
C GLU A 67 9.38 22.77 13.84
N GLU A 68 9.59 22.11 15.00
CA GLU A 68 9.36 20.65 15.19
C GLU A 68 8.07 20.36 15.99
N PRO A 69 7.13 19.53 15.46
CA PRO A 69 5.96 19.05 16.19
C PRO A 69 6.26 17.84 17.09
N SER A 70 5.42 17.63 18.10
CA SER A 70 5.62 16.66 19.19
C SER A 70 5.19 15.22 18.90
N ILE A 71 4.58 14.94 17.75
CA ILE A 71 4.02 13.63 17.39
C ILE A 71 4.45 13.24 15.96
N TYR A 72 4.95 12.02 15.79
CA TYR A 72 5.51 11.51 14.52
C TYR A 72 4.66 10.38 13.93
N GLU A 73 4.51 10.36 12.61
CA GLU A 73 3.82 9.30 11.86
C GLU A 73 4.80 8.40 11.08
N SER A 74 4.60 7.09 11.12
CA SER A 74 5.34 6.10 10.32
C SER A 74 5.03 6.24 8.83
N VAL A 75 6.07 6.04 8.01
CA VAL A 75 5.94 6.10 6.56
C VAL A 75 6.04 4.75 5.95
N CYS A 76 5.09 4.48 5.08
CA CYS A 76 4.75 3.11 4.77
C CYS A 76 4.93 2.85 3.27
N VAL A 77 4.98 3.90 2.42
CA VAL A 77 5.26 3.70 0.99
C VAL A 77 6.00 4.89 0.33
N HIS A 78 6.59 4.68 -0.87
CA HIS A 78 7.17 5.73 -1.74
C HIS A 78 6.99 5.46 -3.27
N THR A 79 6.89 6.50 -4.11
CA THR A 79 6.88 6.41 -5.60
C THR A 79 7.65 7.57 -6.24
N ALA A 80 8.30 7.37 -7.40
CA ALA A 80 9.05 8.43 -8.09
C ALA A 80 8.13 9.32 -8.96
N MET A 81 8.36 10.63 -8.99
CA MET A 81 7.75 11.48 -10.01
C MET A 81 8.47 11.31 -11.34
N GLN A 82 7.70 11.25 -12.43
CA GLN A 82 8.28 11.42 -13.77
C GLN A 82 8.88 12.83 -13.83
N THR A 83 10.12 12.93 -14.35
CA THR A 83 10.83 14.21 -14.52
C THR A 83 9.95 15.23 -15.24
N GLY A 84 9.79 16.43 -14.68
CA GLY A 84 9.08 17.56 -15.31
C GLY A 84 7.74 17.94 -14.70
N ARG A 85 7.33 17.39 -13.55
CA ARG A 85 6.14 17.84 -12.81
C ARG A 85 6.49 18.81 -11.67
N HIS A 86 5.74 19.90 -11.55
CA HIS A 86 5.88 20.92 -10.51
C HIS A 86 4.97 20.66 -9.30
N GLU A 87 5.16 21.38 -8.21
CA GLU A 87 4.37 21.27 -6.97
C GLU A 87 2.84 21.43 -7.19
N GLY A 88 2.42 22.17 -8.23
CA GLY A 88 1.03 22.31 -8.61
C GLY A 88 0.44 21.09 -9.35
N ASP A 89 1.29 20.20 -9.86
CA ASP A 89 0.89 18.96 -10.53
C ASP A 89 0.66 17.80 -9.53
N LEU A 90 0.84 18.08 -8.24
CA LEU A 90 0.48 17.23 -7.11
C LEU A 90 -1.04 17.23 -6.93
N ILE A 91 -1.74 16.75 -7.96
CA ILE A 91 -3.18 16.53 -7.89
C ILE A 91 -3.40 15.45 -6.83
N ALA A 92 -4.45 15.60 -6.01
CA ALA A 92 -4.96 14.56 -5.09
C ALA A 92 -5.30 13.22 -5.79
N SER A 93 -5.09 13.12 -7.11
CA SER A 93 -5.17 11.93 -7.95
C SER A 93 -3.87 11.14 -8.03
N ALA A 94 -2.77 11.56 -7.38
CA ALA A 94 -1.63 10.67 -7.19
C ALA A 94 -2.13 9.42 -6.44
N PRO A 95 -1.90 8.19 -6.94
CA PRO A 95 -2.43 6.98 -6.31
C PRO A 95 -2.06 6.97 -4.84
N SER A 96 -3.05 7.04 -3.96
CA SER A 96 -2.82 7.01 -2.52
C SER A 96 -2.05 5.74 -2.19
N LEU A 97 -0.89 5.94 -1.64
CA LEU A 97 0.15 4.95 -1.71
C LEU A 97 -0.11 3.88 -0.63
N GLY A 98 -0.20 2.61 -1.02
CA GLY A 98 -0.67 1.55 -0.11
C GLY A 98 -2.19 1.48 0.01
N THR A 99 -2.92 2.06 -0.94
CA THR A 99 -4.34 1.78 -1.18
C THR A 99 -4.50 0.98 -2.47
N LYS A 100 -5.61 0.26 -2.57
CA LYS A 100 -5.99 -0.43 -3.81
C LYS A 100 -7.50 -0.52 -3.88
N GLU A 101 -8.03 -0.29 -5.06
CA GLU A 101 -9.45 -0.50 -5.34
C GLU A 101 -9.61 -1.44 -6.54
N GLY A 102 -10.69 -2.20 -6.56
CA GLY A 102 -10.90 -3.17 -7.62
C GLY A 102 -12.04 -4.14 -7.35
N TYR A 103 -12.50 -4.79 -8.41
CA TYR A 103 -13.48 -5.86 -8.30
C TYR A 103 -12.81 -7.17 -7.90
N LEU A 104 -13.36 -7.83 -6.88
CA LEU A 104 -13.04 -9.20 -6.53
C LEU A 104 -14.33 -10.03 -6.48
N VAL A 105 -14.22 -11.30 -6.82
CA VAL A 105 -15.30 -12.27 -6.65
C VAL A 105 -15.12 -12.93 -5.29
N LYS A 106 -16.07 -12.72 -4.38
CA LYS A 106 -15.98 -13.26 -3.01
C LYS A 106 -17.00 -14.36 -2.76
N GLN A 107 -16.67 -15.30 -1.89
CA GLN A 107 -17.61 -16.31 -1.40
C GLN A 107 -18.58 -15.73 -0.34
N GLY A 108 -19.85 -16.10 -0.41
CA GLY A 108 -20.85 -15.77 0.60
C GLY A 108 -20.59 -16.43 1.95
N ALA A 109 -21.08 -15.81 3.02
CA ALA A 109 -20.84 -16.28 4.40
C ALA A 109 -21.65 -17.54 4.72
N ILE A 110 -22.97 -17.42 4.54
CA ILE A 110 -23.98 -18.43 4.82
C ILE A 110 -24.13 -19.32 3.58
N ILE A 111 -24.68 -18.75 2.51
CA ILE A 111 -24.77 -19.41 1.21
C ILE A 111 -23.45 -19.22 0.48
N LYS A 112 -22.73 -20.31 0.19
CA LYS A 112 -21.37 -20.33 -0.40
C LYS A 112 -21.30 -19.93 -1.88
N ASN A 113 -22.27 -19.15 -2.36
CA ASN A 113 -22.28 -18.59 -3.70
C ASN A 113 -21.24 -17.48 -3.84
N TRP A 114 -20.71 -17.33 -5.04
CA TRP A 114 -19.69 -16.35 -5.35
C TRP A 114 -20.32 -15.09 -5.94
N LYS A 115 -19.94 -13.92 -5.44
CA LYS A 115 -20.49 -12.63 -5.86
C LYS A 115 -19.36 -11.64 -6.12
N GLN A 116 -19.40 -10.99 -7.29
CA GLN A 116 -18.52 -9.86 -7.58
C GLN A 116 -18.89 -8.69 -6.67
N ARG A 117 -17.88 -8.09 -6.03
CA ARG A 117 -18.01 -6.93 -5.15
C ARG A 117 -16.87 -5.96 -5.42
N TRP A 118 -17.14 -4.68 -5.23
CA TRP A 118 -16.11 -3.65 -5.29
C TRP A 118 -15.39 -3.59 -3.96
N PHE A 119 -14.07 -3.69 -3.95
CA PHE A 119 -13.24 -3.61 -2.76
C PHE A 119 -12.43 -2.33 -2.77
N THR A 120 -12.25 -1.73 -1.60
CA THR A 120 -11.33 -0.62 -1.38
C THR A 120 -10.49 -0.92 -0.15
N LEU A 121 -9.17 -0.88 -0.30
CA LEU A 121 -8.21 -0.92 0.79
C LEU A 121 -7.72 0.50 1.06
N ASN A 122 -7.99 1.02 2.24
CA ASN A 122 -7.47 2.32 2.69
C ASN A 122 -6.95 2.16 4.13
N ARG A 123 -5.71 2.59 4.40
CA ARG A 123 -5.03 2.37 5.70
C ARG A 123 -5.02 0.88 6.06
N ASN A 124 -5.63 0.48 7.18
CA ASN A 124 -5.80 -0.91 7.60
C ASN A 124 -7.24 -1.40 7.38
N GLU A 125 -8.08 -0.62 6.70
CA GLU A 125 -9.47 -0.98 6.43
C GLU A 125 -9.63 -1.55 5.02
N LEU A 126 -10.04 -2.81 4.93
CA LEU A 126 -10.52 -3.40 3.69
C LEU A 126 -12.06 -3.38 3.69
N LYS A 127 -12.64 -2.54 2.84
CA LYS A 127 -14.10 -2.41 2.69
C LYS A 127 -14.56 -3.09 1.42
N TYR A 128 -15.80 -3.59 1.42
CA TYR A 128 -16.44 -4.01 0.17
C TYR A 128 -17.89 -3.56 0.05
N PHE A 129 -18.27 -3.25 -1.19
CA PHE A 129 -19.53 -2.63 -1.56
C PHE A 129 -20.27 -3.50 -2.56
N LYS A 130 -21.57 -3.25 -2.74
CA LYS A 130 -22.35 -3.96 -3.77
C LYS A 130 -21.76 -3.73 -5.16
N ASP A 131 -21.37 -2.48 -5.43
CA ASP A 131 -20.73 -2.00 -6.66
C ASP A 131 -19.94 -0.71 -6.35
N LYS A 132 -19.15 -0.19 -7.31
CA LYS A 132 -18.34 1.03 -7.17
C LYS A 132 -19.18 2.29 -6.90
N MET A 133 -20.44 2.31 -7.35
CA MET A 133 -21.34 3.47 -7.20
C MET A 133 -22.02 3.57 -5.82
N PHE A 134 -21.85 2.57 -4.94
CA PHE A 134 -22.48 2.56 -3.63
C PHE A 134 -21.59 3.27 -2.61
N ALA A 135 -22.16 4.22 -1.87
CA ALA A 135 -21.44 4.96 -0.83
C ALA A 135 -21.20 4.14 0.44
N ASP A 136 -22.15 3.28 0.81
CA ASP A 136 -22.08 2.52 2.06
C ASP A 136 -21.45 1.12 1.86
N PRO A 137 -20.43 0.77 2.65
CA PRO A 137 -19.83 -0.55 2.59
C PRO A 137 -20.81 -1.59 3.15
N ILE A 138 -20.87 -2.75 2.50
CA ILE A 138 -21.57 -3.92 3.06
C ILE A 138 -20.83 -4.41 4.31
N ARG A 139 -19.50 -4.28 4.32
CA ARG A 139 -18.66 -4.58 5.48
C ARG A 139 -17.34 -3.83 5.40
N THR A 140 -16.85 -3.43 6.57
CA THR A 140 -15.47 -2.99 6.81
C THR A 140 -14.74 -4.09 7.56
N LEU A 141 -13.55 -4.45 7.10
CA LEU A 141 -12.66 -5.41 7.74
C LEU A 141 -11.43 -4.65 8.24
N ASP A 142 -11.16 -4.75 9.55
CA ASP A 142 -9.93 -4.22 10.14
C ASP A 142 -8.80 -5.25 9.98
N LEU A 143 -7.86 -4.97 9.10
CA LEU A 143 -6.75 -5.85 8.78
C LEU A 143 -5.80 -6.09 9.96
N THR A 144 -5.83 -5.28 11.03
CA THR A 144 -5.06 -5.56 12.25
C THR A 144 -5.48 -6.87 12.92
N ALA A 145 -6.71 -7.34 12.67
CA ALA A 145 -7.22 -8.62 13.13
C ALA A 145 -7.00 -9.77 12.13
N CYS A 146 -6.42 -9.50 10.95
CA CYS A 146 -6.15 -10.52 9.95
C CYS A 146 -4.86 -11.27 10.30
N SER A 147 -4.93 -12.60 10.46
CA SER A 147 -3.75 -13.40 10.84
C SER A 147 -2.96 -13.93 9.65
N ALA A 148 -3.59 -14.05 8.46
CA ALA A 148 -2.92 -14.54 7.27
C ALA A 148 -3.61 -14.12 5.97
N VAL A 149 -2.78 -13.95 4.93
CA VAL A 149 -3.21 -13.82 3.52
C VAL A 149 -2.51 -14.90 2.70
N GLN A 150 -3.28 -15.84 2.13
CA GLN A 150 -2.73 -17.04 1.49
C GLN A 150 -3.35 -17.26 0.12
N PHE A 151 -2.55 -17.73 -0.84
CA PHE A 151 -3.10 -18.24 -2.10
C PHE A 151 -3.96 -19.46 -1.80
N ASP A 152 -5.09 -19.57 -2.49
CA ASP A 152 -5.97 -20.73 -2.40
C ASP A 152 -6.07 -21.42 -3.76
N TYR A 153 -5.43 -22.57 -3.86
CA TYR A 153 -5.44 -23.43 -5.05
C TYR A 153 -6.48 -24.56 -4.95
N SER A 154 -7.22 -24.67 -3.84
CA SER A 154 -8.08 -25.83 -3.55
C SER A 154 -9.50 -25.72 -4.14
N GLN A 155 -9.96 -24.51 -4.47
CA GLN A 155 -11.37 -24.23 -4.79
C GLN A 155 -11.78 -24.47 -6.25
N HIS A 156 -11.00 -25.23 -7.04
CA HIS A 156 -11.22 -25.42 -8.48
C HIS A 156 -11.36 -24.09 -9.26
N ARG A 157 -10.80 -23.01 -8.69
CA ARG A 157 -10.81 -21.65 -9.25
C ARG A 157 -9.41 -21.10 -9.22
N VAL A 158 -9.05 -20.39 -10.28
CA VAL A 158 -7.74 -19.75 -10.42
C VAL A 158 -7.77 -18.34 -9.84
N ASN A 159 -6.59 -17.82 -9.52
CA ASN A 159 -6.40 -16.44 -9.05
C ASN A 159 -7.12 -16.15 -7.71
N CYS A 160 -7.25 -17.16 -6.85
CA CYS A 160 -7.93 -17.07 -5.57
C CYS A 160 -6.95 -17.01 -4.39
N PHE A 161 -7.40 -16.33 -3.34
CA PHE A 161 -6.70 -16.18 -2.08
C PHE A 161 -7.70 -16.05 -0.93
N CYS A 162 -7.22 -16.25 0.29
CA CYS A 162 -8.03 -16.12 1.48
C CYS A 162 -7.42 -15.14 2.49
N LEU A 163 -8.31 -14.51 3.26
CA LEU A 163 -7.99 -13.67 4.41
C LEU A 163 -8.52 -14.35 5.67
N VAL A 164 -7.63 -14.68 6.60
CA VAL A 164 -7.98 -15.41 7.82
C VAL A 164 -8.22 -14.40 8.95
N PHE A 165 -9.47 -14.28 9.38
CA PHE A 165 -9.85 -13.52 10.58
C PHE A 165 -10.35 -14.46 11.66
N PRO A 166 -10.32 -14.06 12.95
CA PRO A 166 -10.75 -14.89 14.08
C PRO A 166 -12.14 -15.51 13.89
N GLU A 167 -13.10 -14.72 13.40
CA GLU A 167 -14.49 -15.17 13.24
C GLU A 167 -14.76 -15.83 11.89
N ARG A 168 -13.90 -15.60 10.88
CA ARG A 168 -14.20 -15.99 9.51
C ARG A 168 -12.99 -15.92 8.57
N THR A 169 -12.84 -16.96 7.75
CA THR A 169 -12.01 -16.89 6.55
C THR A 169 -12.81 -16.32 5.35
N PHE A 170 -12.27 -15.29 4.71
CA PHE A 170 -12.83 -14.71 3.48
C PHE A 170 -12.10 -15.26 2.27
N TYR A 171 -12.82 -15.90 1.36
CA TYR A 171 -12.28 -16.40 0.09
C TYR A 171 -12.61 -15.41 -1.04
N LEU A 172 -11.58 -15.01 -1.77
CA LEU A 172 -11.59 -13.96 -2.80
C LEU A 172 -10.89 -14.47 -4.05
N CYS A 173 -11.37 -14.10 -5.23
CA CYS A 173 -10.72 -14.37 -6.50
C CYS A 173 -10.65 -13.11 -7.35
N ALA A 174 -9.50 -12.86 -7.95
CA ALA A 174 -9.29 -11.78 -8.91
C ALA A 174 -9.58 -12.25 -10.34
N LYS A 175 -9.69 -11.30 -11.28
CA LYS A 175 -9.93 -11.63 -12.69
C LYS A 175 -8.70 -12.22 -13.37
N SER A 176 -7.51 -11.85 -12.90
CA SER A 176 -6.22 -12.29 -13.44
C SER A 176 -5.25 -12.66 -12.33
N GLY A 177 -4.23 -13.46 -12.66
CA GLY A 177 -3.17 -13.83 -11.72
C GLY A 177 -2.35 -12.62 -11.26
N ALA A 178 -2.12 -11.65 -12.15
CA ALA A 178 -1.46 -10.39 -11.82
C ALA A 178 -2.26 -9.58 -10.78
N GLU A 179 -3.58 -9.43 -10.98
CA GLU A 179 -4.41 -8.75 -9.98
C GLU A 179 -4.44 -9.47 -8.64
N ALA A 180 -4.49 -10.82 -8.64
CA ALA A 180 -4.43 -11.59 -7.40
C ALA A 180 -3.11 -11.35 -6.65
N ASP A 181 -1.98 -11.40 -7.36
CA ASP A 181 -0.66 -11.16 -6.81
C ASP A 181 -0.53 -9.73 -6.23
N GLU A 182 -1.02 -8.72 -6.95
CA GLU A 182 -1.07 -7.33 -6.46
C GLU A 182 -1.90 -7.19 -5.17
N TRP A 183 -3.11 -7.79 -5.13
CA TRP A 183 -3.96 -7.79 -3.93
C TRP A 183 -3.29 -8.51 -2.76
N ILE A 184 -2.66 -9.66 -3.00
CA ILE A 184 -1.99 -10.43 -1.95
C ILE A 184 -0.78 -9.67 -1.42
N LYS A 185 0.05 -9.08 -2.30
CA LYS A 185 1.21 -8.28 -1.90
C LYS A 185 0.82 -7.10 -1.02
N ILE A 186 -0.19 -6.33 -1.44
CA ILE A 186 -0.60 -5.15 -0.66
C ILE A 186 -1.28 -5.53 0.65
N LEU A 187 -2.08 -6.61 0.67
CA LEU A 187 -2.75 -7.06 1.90
C LEU A 187 -1.75 -7.67 2.88
N ARG A 188 -0.81 -8.51 2.43
CA ARG A 188 0.24 -9.09 3.29
C ARG A 188 1.10 -8.04 3.98
N TRP A 189 1.31 -6.91 3.33
CA TRP A 189 2.09 -5.82 3.89
C TRP A 189 1.33 -5.04 4.98
N LYS A 190 0.01 -5.16 5.04
CA LYS A 190 -0.82 -4.59 6.12
C LYS A 190 -0.91 -5.47 7.36
N LEU A 191 -0.41 -6.70 7.28
CA LEU A 191 -0.23 -7.61 8.41
C LEU A 191 1.16 -7.38 9.01
#